data_AF-A0A820IM62-F1
#
_entry.id   AF-A0A820IM62-F1
#
_cell.length_a   1.000
_cell.length_b   1.000
_cell.length_c   1.000
_cell.angle_alpha   90.00
_cell.angle_beta   90.00
_cell.angle_gamma   90.00
#
_symmetry.space_group_name_H-M   'P 1'
#
loop_
_entity.id
_entity.type
_entity.pdbx_description
1 polymer ?
#
loop_
_entity_poly.entity_id
_entity_poly.type
_entity_poly.pdbx_seq_one_letter_code
_entity_poly.pdbx_strand_id
1 'polypeptide(L)'
;DGLESFVRKYSEIPLISEGTENACGVAFNIPKDIPLTEEPLPQALNCILTTSQTRFLVNSSYSRSGYLNIRLIEGEFLELNKYLQKCKDENKPWNIPDYNKELPSSPLWNVVREGLEYFKIPPQYVINIAPIKINVCYTSVVVRELRLDLPEEPNENCYENQNKKYKIVLVCLMGDAAMDVHFWSGRGMNTGMKSAIALARNIVRSCLSKSSSGEILLSTRCPYLHFLDYEGFMARLRARELQGRSLDVLIVPIDDCVIKAYFHTYLTQAHGGYVRKLIEKLKRTRDALEKLP
;
A
#
# COMPACT_ATOMS: atom_id res chain seq x y z
N ASP A 1 -2.85 -11.41 -6.80
CA ASP A 1 -2.93 -10.64 -5.55
C ASP A 1 -1.78 -11.07 -4.64
N GLY A 2 -0.98 -10.12 -4.16
CA GLY A 2 0.13 -10.38 -3.24
C GLY A 2 -0.34 -10.92 -1.89
N LEU A 3 -1.58 -10.63 -1.48
CA LEU A 3 -2.18 -11.15 -0.26
C LEU A 3 -2.34 -12.68 -0.29
N GLU A 4 -2.49 -13.28 -1.46
CA GLU A 4 -2.58 -14.75 -1.61
C GLU A 4 -1.21 -15.42 -1.80
N SER A 5 -0.11 -14.69 -1.53
CA SER A 5 1.25 -15.20 -1.67
C SER A 5 1.46 -16.52 -0.95
N PHE A 6 2.00 -17.50 -1.69
CA PHE A 6 2.42 -18.79 -1.16
C PHE A 6 3.34 -18.63 0.05
N VAL A 7 4.27 -17.68 0.00
CA VAL A 7 5.23 -17.42 1.07
C VAL A 7 4.50 -17.04 2.37
N ARG A 8 3.46 -16.22 2.29
CA ARG A 8 2.67 -15.82 3.47
C ARG A 8 1.92 -17.02 4.07
N LYS A 9 1.26 -17.81 3.21
CA LYS A 9 0.51 -19.01 3.63
C LYS A 9 1.42 -20.05 4.30
N TYR A 10 2.55 -20.34 3.66
CA TYR A 10 3.53 -21.31 4.18
C TYR A 10 4.20 -20.82 5.46
N SER A 11 4.39 -19.50 5.59
CA SER A 11 4.98 -18.90 6.80
C SER A 11 3.94 -18.65 7.89
N GLU A 12 2.68 -19.07 7.73
CA GLU A 12 1.58 -18.87 8.68
C GLU A 12 1.45 -17.41 9.17
N ILE A 13 1.73 -16.44 8.29
CA ILE A 13 1.67 -15.03 8.65
C ILE A 13 0.21 -14.54 8.47
N PRO A 14 -0.48 -14.15 9.57
CA PRO A 14 -1.89 -13.78 9.51
C PRO A 14 -2.09 -12.45 8.78
N LEU A 15 -3.26 -12.33 8.18
CA LEU A 15 -3.77 -11.11 7.58
C LEU A 15 -4.77 -10.48 8.54
N ILE A 16 -4.64 -9.18 8.76
CA ILE A 16 -5.55 -8.37 9.57
C ILE A 16 -6.26 -7.42 8.62
N SER A 17 -7.59 -7.38 8.69
CA SER A 17 -8.40 -6.40 7.96
C SER A 17 -8.55 -5.15 8.83
N GLU A 18 -8.25 -3.97 8.27
CA GLU A 18 -8.53 -2.66 8.88
C GLU A 18 -9.91 -2.12 8.48
N GLY A 19 -10.59 -2.77 7.52
CA GLY A 19 -11.89 -2.34 7.05
C GLY A 19 -12.02 -2.39 5.53
N THR A 20 -13.08 -1.77 5.02
CA THR A 20 -13.37 -1.75 3.59
C THR A 20 -13.39 -0.33 3.07
N GLU A 21 -12.71 -0.11 1.95
CA GLU A 21 -12.87 1.09 1.14
C GLU A 21 -13.78 0.84 -0.06
N ASN A 22 -14.58 1.86 -0.34
CA ASN A 22 -15.49 1.87 -1.47
C ASN A 22 -14.97 2.83 -2.53
N ALA A 23 -15.22 2.49 -3.78
CA ALA A 23 -14.78 3.28 -4.91
C ALA A 23 -15.58 2.97 -6.18
N CYS A 24 -15.35 3.77 -7.21
CA CYS A 24 -15.71 3.43 -8.57
C CYS A 24 -14.56 3.65 -9.54
N GLY A 25 -14.48 2.81 -10.56
CA GLY A 25 -13.57 2.98 -11.69
C GLY A 25 -14.34 3.43 -12.90
N VAL A 26 -14.05 4.61 -13.42
CA VAL A 26 -14.62 5.23 -14.62
C VAL A 26 -13.67 5.01 -15.78
N ALA A 27 -13.97 4.04 -16.64
CA ALA A 27 -13.18 3.74 -17.83
C ALA A 27 -13.45 4.76 -18.94
N PHE A 28 -12.40 5.24 -19.61
CA PHE A 28 -12.53 6.20 -20.70
C PHE A 28 -11.57 5.89 -21.86
N ASN A 29 -11.94 6.33 -23.06
CA ASN A 29 -11.12 6.21 -24.26
C ASN A 29 -11.36 7.40 -25.21
N ILE A 30 -10.45 8.35 -25.18
CA ILE A 30 -10.47 9.60 -25.94
C ILE A 30 -9.79 9.35 -27.30
N PRO A 31 -10.50 9.51 -28.43
CA PRO A 31 -9.93 9.40 -29.77
C PRO A 31 -8.76 10.37 -29.99
N LYS A 32 -7.89 10.10 -30.97
CA LYS A 32 -6.79 11.02 -31.31
C LYS A 32 -7.30 12.33 -31.92
N ASP A 33 -8.32 12.22 -32.77
CA ASP A 33 -8.87 13.34 -33.53
C ASP A 33 -10.04 13.95 -32.77
N ILE A 34 -9.73 14.89 -31.87
CA ILE A 34 -10.72 15.62 -31.06
C ILE A 34 -10.49 17.14 -31.15
N PRO A 35 -11.51 17.98 -30.87
CA PRO A 35 -11.32 19.42 -30.79
C PRO A 35 -10.26 19.79 -29.74
N LEU A 36 -9.47 20.83 -30.01
CA LEU A 36 -8.42 21.30 -29.08
C LEU A 36 -8.96 21.68 -27.70
N THR A 37 -10.23 22.10 -27.62
CA THR A 37 -10.93 22.41 -26.37
C THR A 37 -11.20 21.19 -25.49
N GLU A 38 -11.20 19.99 -26.07
CA GLU A 38 -11.42 18.71 -25.39
C GLU A 38 -10.11 17.94 -25.13
N GLU A 39 -8.96 18.54 -25.48
CA GLU A 39 -7.66 17.88 -25.35
C GLU A 39 -7.39 17.52 -23.87
N PRO A 40 -7.09 16.25 -23.56
CA PRO A 40 -6.85 15.83 -22.19
C PRO A 40 -5.59 16.46 -21.63
N LEU A 41 -5.49 16.50 -20.30
CA LEU A 41 -4.28 17.01 -19.64
C LEU A 41 -3.05 16.15 -19.99
N PRO A 42 -1.86 16.75 -20.09
CA PRO A 42 -0.61 15.99 -20.25
C PRO A 42 -0.41 14.97 -19.12
N GLN A 43 0.18 13.82 -19.44
CA GLN A 43 0.34 12.71 -18.49
C GLN A 43 1.05 13.13 -17.20
N ALA A 44 2.07 13.99 -17.31
CA ALA A 44 2.80 14.50 -16.15
C ALA A 44 1.89 15.29 -15.20
N LEU A 45 0.95 16.09 -15.73
CA LEU A 45 0.00 16.85 -14.93
C LEU A 45 -1.02 15.91 -14.27
N ASN A 46 -1.51 14.89 -14.99
CA ASN A 46 -2.36 13.85 -14.41
C ASN A 46 -1.69 13.17 -13.21
N CYS A 47 -0.38 12.88 -13.31
CA CYS A 47 0.38 12.32 -12.19
C CYS A 47 0.45 13.30 -11.00
N ILE A 48 0.77 14.56 -11.23
CA ILE A 48 0.86 15.58 -10.16
C ILE A 48 -0.49 15.70 -9.45
N LEU A 49 -1.57 15.92 -10.21
CA LEU A 49 -2.95 16.04 -9.70
C LEU A 49 -3.41 14.77 -8.96
N THR A 50 -3.05 13.59 -9.45
CA THR A 50 -3.32 12.33 -8.75
C THR A 50 -2.60 12.29 -7.40
N THR A 51 -1.35 12.74 -7.34
CA THR A 51 -0.57 12.69 -6.09
C THR A 51 -0.86 13.80 -5.08
N SER A 52 -1.48 14.91 -5.51
CA SER A 52 -1.77 16.08 -4.67
C SER A 52 -3.07 15.99 -3.87
N GLN A 53 -3.88 14.95 -4.09
CA GLN A 53 -5.14 14.73 -3.38
C GLN A 53 -5.37 13.23 -3.11
N THR A 54 -6.49 12.89 -2.47
CA THR A 54 -6.81 11.53 -1.98
C THR A 54 -8.15 10.98 -2.47
N ARG A 55 -8.88 11.74 -3.30
CA ARG A 55 -10.23 11.44 -3.79
C ARG A 55 -10.23 10.75 -5.16
N PHE A 56 -9.37 11.20 -6.06
CA PHE A 56 -9.32 10.79 -7.45
C PHE A 56 -7.97 10.18 -7.81
N LEU A 57 -7.97 9.29 -8.79
CA LEU A 57 -6.77 8.69 -9.35
C LEU A 57 -6.97 8.44 -10.83
N VAL A 58 -6.20 9.12 -11.67
CA VAL A 58 -6.17 8.81 -13.10
C VAL A 58 -4.99 7.92 -13.41
N ASN A 59 -5.30 6.73 -13.92
CA ASN A 59 -4.34 5.85 -14.56
C ASN A 59 -4.65 5.83 -16.04
N SER A 60 -3.76 6.42 -16.85
CA SER A 60 -3.97 6.60 -18.29
C SER A 60 -2.74 6.21 -19.09
N SER A 61 -2.99 5.64 -20.25
CA SER A 61 -2.01 5.47 -21.31
C SER A 61 -2.07 6.69 -22.23
N TYR A 62 -0.96 7.43 -22.31
CA TYR A 62 -0.81 8.65 -23.12
C TYR A 62 -1.95 9.67 -22.92
N SER A 63 -2.45 9.82 -21.68
CA SER A 63 -3.58 10.69 -21.32
C SER A 63 -4.93 10.42 -22.00
N ARG A 64 -5.04 9.41 -22.86
CA ARG A 64 -6.21 9.25 -23.74
C ARG A 64 -7.07 8.06 -23.38
N SER A 65 -6.48 6.95 -22.93
CA SER A 65 -7.25 5.75 -22.55
C SER A 65 -6.86 5.28 -21.16
N GLY A 66 -7.84 4.94 -20.33
CA GLY A 66 -7.55 4.42 -19.00
C GLY A 66 -8.74 4.46 -18.05
N TYR A 67 -8.45 4.70 -16.77
CA TYR A 67 -9.42 4.70 -15.70
C TYR A 67 -9.24 5.93 -14.81
N LEU A 68 -10.32 6.70 -14.65
CA LEU A 68 -10.48 7.62 -13.53
C LEU A 68 -11.11 6.81 -12.39
N ASN A 69 -10.31 6.53 -11.38
CA ASN A 69 -10.77 5.86 -10.20
C ASN A 69 -11.15 6.95 -9.18
N ILE A 70 -12.28 6.76 -8.50
CA ILE A 70 -12.84 7.71 -7.54
C ILE A 70 -13.10 6.96 -6.25
N ARG A 71 -12.51 7.44 -5.16
CA ARG A 71 -12.82 6.95 -3.82
C ARG A 71 -14.22 7.43 -3.44
N LEU A 72 -15.06 6.54 -2.93
CA LEU A 72 -16.45 6.82 -2.58
C LEU A 72 -16.69 6.68 -1.08
N ILE A 73 -17.55 7.53 -0.53
CA ILE A 73 -18.14 7.26 0.79
C ILE A 73 -19.23 6.19 0.66
N GLU A 74 -19.65 5.61 1.78
CA GLU A 74 -20.63 4.51 1.78
C GLU A 74 -21.94 4.88 1.07
N GLY A 75 -22.47 6.09 1.30
CA GLY A 75 -23.69 6.57 0.65
C GLY A 75 -23.60 6.60 -0.88
N GLU A 76 -22.49 7.11 -1.42
CA GLU A 76 -22.23 7.18 -2.87
C GLU A 76 -22.06 5.79 -3.47
N PHE A 77 -21.39 4.89 -2.76
CA PHE A 77 -21.20 3.51 -3.21
C PHE A 77 -22.51 2.72 -3.26
N LEU A 78 -23.37 2.88 -2.25
CA LEU A 78 -24.70 2.28 -2.24
C LEU A 78 -25.57 2.85 -3.37
N GLU A 79 -25.48 4.16 -3.62
CA GLU A 79 -26.17 4.80 -4.74
C GLU A 79 -25.73 4.22 -6.08
N LEU A 80 -24.41 4.04 -6.29
CA LEU A 80 -23.86 3.47 -7.51
C LEU A 80 -24.42 2.05 -7.73
N ASN A 81 -24.34 1.20 -6.70
CA ASN A 81 -24.85 -0.16 -6.81
C ASN A 81 -26.35 -0.22 -7.11
N LYS A 82 -27.16 0.66 -6.51
CA LYS A 82 -28.60 0.77 -6.82
C LYS A 82 -28.83 1.15 -8.28
N TYR A 83 -28.08 2.13 -8.80
CA TYR A 83 -28.18 2.52 -10.20
C TYR A 83 -27.78 1.38 -11.14
N LEU A 84 -26.66 0.72 -10.87
CA LEU A 84 -26.18 -0.41 -11.67
C LEU A 84 -27.18 -1.58 -11.67
N GLN A 85 -27.80 -1.86 -10.53
CA GLN A 85 -28.81 -2.90 -10.42
C GLN A 85 -30.04 -2.55 -11.27
N LYS A 86 -30.53 -1.32 -11.19
CA LYS A 86 -31.65 -0.84 -12.02
C LYS A 86 -31.35 -0.98 -13.52
N CYS A 87 -30.15 -0.62 -13.98
CA CYS A 87 -29.75 -0.79 -15.39
C CYS A 87 -29.77 -2.25 -15.83
N LYS A 88 -29.30 -3.17 -14.96
CA LYS A 88 -29.36 -4.63 -15.21
C LYS A 88 -30.79 -5.12 -15.31
N ASP A 89 -31.65 -4.71 -14.38
CA ASP A 89 -33.05 -5.11 -14.33
C ASP A 89 -33.83 -4.63 -15.57
N GLU A 90 -33.48 -3.45 -16.09
CA GLU A 90 -34.07 -2.88 -17.32
C GLU A 90 -33.41 -3.40 -18.62
N ASN A 91 -32.42 -4.30 -18.51
CA ASN A 91 -31.63 -4.84 -19.62
C ASN A 91 -31.05 -3.75 -20.56
N LYS A 92 -30.77 -2.57 -20.01
CA LYS A 92 -30.24 -1.43 -20.75
C LYS A 92 -28.73 -1.57 -20.89
N PRO A 93 -28.16 -1.35 -22.10
CA PRO A 93 -26.71 -1.35 -22.26
C PRO A 93 -26.10 -0.27 -21.37
N TRP A 94 -24.97 -0.63 -20.77
CA TRP A 94 -24.18 0.24 -19.93
C TRP A 94 -23.40 1.23 -20.81
N ASN A 95 -24.13 2.14 -21.45
CA ASN A 95 -23.56 3.32 -22.08
C ASN A 95 -23.96 4.47 -21.18
N ILE A 96 -23.03 5.35 -20.79
CA ILE A 96 -23.41 6.66 -20.26
C ILE A 96 -23.93 7.44 -21.47
N PRO A 97 -25.25 7.48 -21.73
CA PRO A 97 -25.75 8.12 -22.92
C PRO A 97 -25.81 9.60 -22.57
N ASP A 98 -24.90 10.38 -23.13
CA ASP A 98 -24.95 11.83 -23.08
C ASP A 98 -24.87 12.35 -21.62
N TYR A 99 -23.65 12.43 -21.06
CA TYR A 99 -23.37 13.05 -19.76
C TYR A 99 -24.05 14.42 -19.58
N ASN A 100 -24.28 15.12 -20.69
CA ASN A 100 -24.94 16.42 -20.74
C ASN A 100 -26.48 16.36 -20.67
N LYS A 101 -27.12 15.19 -20.83
CA LYS A 101 -28.58 15.08 -20.81
C LYS A 101 -29.17 14.44 -19.56
N GLU A 102 -28.61 13.39 -18.95
CA GLU A 102 -29.33 12.70 -17.86
C GLU A 102 -28.47 12.00 -16.79
N LEU A 103 -27.38 12.62 -16.30
CA LEU A 103 -26.83 12.17 -15.00
C LEU A 103 -27.65 12.79 -13.86
N PRO A 104 -28.25 11.98 -12.95
CA PRO A 104 -29.01 12.52 -11.83
C PRO A 104 -28.17 13.53 -11.03
N SER A 105 -28.82 14.58 -10.54
CA SER A 105 -28.17 15.46 -9.56
C SER A 105 -28.19 14.76 -8.21
N SER A 106 -27.08 14.10 -7.88
CA SER A 106 -26.89 13.37 -6.63
C SER A 106 -25.45 13.46 -6.15
N PRO A 107 -25.14 13.14 -4.88
CA PRO A 107 -23.78 13.15 -4.37
C PRO A 107 -22.81 12.31 -5.21
N LEU A 108 -23.20 11.08 -5.59
CA LEU A 108 -22.36 10.22 -6.44
C LEU A 108 -22.05 10.86 -7.79
N TRP A 109 -23.07 11.32 -8.50
CA TRP A 109 -22.86 11.82 -9.85
C TRP A 109 -22.15 13.16 -9.84
N ASN A 110 -22.35 13.99 -8.81
CA ASN A 110 -21.56 15.21 -8.59
C ASN A 110 -20.06 14.88 -8.47
N VAL A 111 -19.67 13.91 -7.64
CA VAL A 111 -18.24 13.57 -7.51
C VAL A 111 -17.67 12.94 -8.79
N VAL A 112 -18.46 12.16 -9.52
CA VAL A 112 -18.05 11.65 -10.84
C VAL A 112 -17.82 12.80 -11.81
N ARG A 113 -18.72 13.80 -11.82
CA ARG A 113 -18.56 14.99 -12.66
C ARG A 113 -17.31 15.79 -12.32
N GLU A 114 -17.14 16.10 -11.04
CA GLU A 114 -15.97 16.82 -10.52
C GLU A 114 -14.67 16.11 -10.92
N GLY A 115 -14.60 14.77 -10.79
CA GLY A 115 -13.43 14.01 -11.18
C GLY A 115 -13.12 14.10 -12.67
N LEU A 116 -14.13 13.98 -13.53
CA LEU A 116 -13.97 14.10 -14.98
C LEU A 116 -13.51 15.50 -15.38
N GLU A 117 -14.13 16.54 -14.81
CA GLU A 117 -13.75 17.94 -15.03
C GLU A 117 -12.33 18.23 -14.54
N TYR A 118 -11.96 17.75 -13.35
CA TYR A 118 -10.66 17.97 -12.73
C TYR A 118 -9.50 17.45 -13.59
N PHE A 119 -9.70 16.34 -14.31
CA PHE A 119 -8.71 15.75 -15.21
C PHE A 119 -8.92 16.08 -16.70
N LYS A 120 -9.89 16.95 -17.03
CA LYS A 120 -10.33 17.24 -18.39
C LYS A 120 -10.58 15.98 -19.22
N ILE A 121 -11.30 15.02 -18.64
CA ILE A 121 -11.75 13.82 -19.36
C ILE A 121 -13.12 14.14 -19.94
N PRO A 122 -13.26 14.29 -21.27
CA PRO A 122 -14.54 14.64 -21.86
C PRO A 122 -15.53 13.49 -21.65
N PRO A 123 -16.69 13.76 -21.05
CA PRO A 123 -17.57 12.70 -20.59
C PRO A 123 -18.16 11.79 -21.68
N GLN A 124 -18.28 12.30 -22.91
CA GLN A 124 -18.69 11.53 -24.09
C GLN A 124 -17.75 10.35 -24.40
N TYR A 125 -16.54 10.37 -23.88
CA TYR A 125 -15.54 9.30 -24.05
C TYR A 125 -15.48 8.33 -22.88
N VAL A 126 -16.39 8.44 -21.91
CA VAL A 126 -16.54 7.45 -20.83
C VAL A 126 -17.24 6.21 -21.38
N ILE A 127 -16.62 5.05 -21.16
CA ILE A 127 -17.08 3.75 -21.65
C ILE A 127 -17.84 2.99 -20.57
N ASN A 128 -17.35 3.03 -19.32
CA ASN A 128 -17.89 2.19 -18.26
C ASN A 128 -17.66 2.79 -16.87
N ILE A 129 -18.49 2.46 -15.88
CA ILE A 129 -18.27 2.72 -14.45
C ILE A 129 -18.54 1.42 -13.70
N ALA A 130 -17.53 0.96 -12.98
CA ALA A 130 -17.62 -0.23 -12.16
C ALA A 130 -17.48 0.14 -10.67
N PRO A 131 -18.25 -0.49 -9.76
CA PRO A 131 -18.04 -0.35 -8.34
C PRO A 131 -16.82 -1.19 -7.96
N ILE A 132 -15.95 -0.65 -7.10
CA ILE A 132 -14.77 -1.33 -6.61
C ILE A 132 -14.84 -1.32 -5.09
N LYS A 133 -14.86 -2.50 -4.49
CA LYS A 133 -14.84 -2.69 -3.04
C LYS A 133 -13.49 -3.33 -2.66
N ILE A 134 -12.72 -2.65 -1.83
CA ILE A 134 -11.35 -3.05 -1.47
C ILE A 134 -11.32 -3.36 0.02
N ASN A 135 -10.94 -4.57 0.37
CA ASN A 135 -10.70 -4.95 1.76
C ASN A 135 -9.27 -4.58 2.14
N VAL A 136 -9.11 -3.55 2.95
CA VAL A 136 -7.81 -3.03 3.34
C VAL A 136 -7.19 -3.98 4.35
N CYS A 137 -6.10 -4.61 3.94
CA CYS A 137 -5.48 -5.68 4.72
C CYS A 137 -3.99 -5.46 4.91
N TYR A 138 -3.47 -5.97 6.02
CA TYR A 138 -2.03 -5.96 6.29
C TYR A 138 -1.62 -7.15 7.12
N THR A 139 -0.31 -7.40 7.19
CA THR A 139 0.23 -8.29 8.20
C THR A 139 0.90 -7.54 9.35
N SER A 140 0.66 -7.99 10.58
CA SER A 140 1.30 -7.45 11.79
C SER A 140 2.80 -7.76 11.85
N VAL A 141 3.26 -8.82 11.18
CA VAL A 141 4.64 -9.32 11.18
C VAL A 141 5.09 -9.54 9.74
N VAL A 142 6.14 -8.84 9.32
CA VAL A 142 6.69 -8.92 7.95
C VAL A 142 7.99 -9.73 7.88
N VAL A 143 8.54 -10.17 9.00
CA VAL A 143 9.76 -10.97 9.10
C VAL A 143 9.53 -12.16 10.02
N ARG A 144 9.84 -13.37 9.56
CA ARG A 144 9.70 -14.59 10.35
C ARG A 144 10.88 -15.53 10.11
N GLU A 145 11.41 -16.12 11.17
CA GLU A 145 12.31 -17.27 11.06
C GLU A 145 11.47 -18.55 10.93
N LEU A 146 11.76 -19.36 9.92
CA LEU A 146 11.18 -20.67 9.73
C LEU A 146 12.25 -21.74 9.90
N ARG A 147 11.87 -22.84 10.54
CA ARG A 147 12.66 -24.06 10.60
C ARG A 147 12.19 -24.99 9.49
N LEU A 148 13.08 -25.26 8.54
CA LEU A 148 12.85 -26.25 7.49
C LEU A 148 13.56 -27.53 7.88
N ASP A 149 12.81 -28.60 8.09
CA ASP A 149 13.39 -29.92 8.28
C ASP A 149 13.95 -30.41 6.95
N LEU A 150 15.21 -30.83 6.96
CA LEU A 150 15.85 -31.41 5.77
C LEU A 150 15.52 -32.90 5.71
N PRO A 151 15.29 -33.46 4.51
CA PRO A 151 15.10 -34.89 4.37
C PRO A 151 16.32 -35.62 4.95
N GLU A 152 16.06 -36.64 5.75
CA GLU A 152 17.12 -37.53 6.25
C GLU A 152 17.72 -38.25 5.03
N GLU A 153 19.03 -38.07 4.80
CA GLU A 153 19.72 -38.94 3.86
C GLU A 153 19.67 -40.36 4.43
N PRO A 154 19.27 -41.38 3.64
CA PRO A 154 19.24 -42.75 4.12
C PRO A 154 20.69 -43.23 4.30
N ASN A 155 21.27 -42.96 5.47
CA ASN A 155 22.51 -43.59 5.89
C ASN A 155 22.19 -44.99 6.40
N GLU A 156 22.53 -46.02 5.62
CA GLU A 156 22.33 -47.44 5.95
C GLU A 156 23.15 -47.94 7.15
N ASN A 157 23.99 -47.11 7.77
CA ASN A 157 24.73 -47.51 8.97
C ASN A 157 24.84 -46.33 9.93
N CYS A 158 24.16 -46.44 11.08
CA CYS A 158 24.66 -46.16 12.44
C CYS A 158 23.49 -45.89 13.40
N TYR A 159 23.40 -46.73 14.43
CA TYR A 159 22.60 -46.50 15.64
C TYR A 159 23.31 -45.46 16.50
N GLU A 160 23.13 -44.16 16.26
CA GLU A 160 23.53 -43.11 17.19
C GLU A 160 22.76 -41.81 16.91
N ASN A 161 22.01 -41.35 17.93
CA ASN A 161 21.29 -40.07 18.05
C ASN A 161 21.02 -39.29 16.74
N GLN A 162 19.90 -39.60 16.10
CA GLN A 162 19.34 -38.87 14.96
C GLN A 162 18.96 -37.43 15.33
N ASN A 163 19.93 -36.53 15.39
CA ASN A 163 19.64 -35.10 15.41
C ASN A 163 19.07 -34.71 14.03
N LYS A 164 17.74 -34.63 13.92
CA LYS A 164 17.05 -34.11 12.73
C LYS A 164 17.76 -32.86 12.22
N LYS A 165 18.30 -32.94 11.02
CA LYS A 165 19.02 -31.82 10.39
C LYS A 165 17.98 -30.81 9.94
N TYR A 166 18.05 -29.59 10.45
CA TYR A 166 17.15 -28.51 10.06
C TYR A 166 17.94 -27.31 9.56
N LYS A 167 17.31 -26.51 8.70
CA LYS A 167 17.81 -25.23 8.23
C LYS A 167 16.90 -24.11 8.73
N ILE A 168 17.49 -23.07 9.31
CA ILE A 168 16.76 -21.84 9.60
C ILE A 168 16.77 -20.97 8.35
N VAL A 169 15.59 -20.51 7.94
CA VAL A 169 15.43 -19.54 6.86
C VAL A 169 14.70 -18.32 7.37
N LEU A 170 15.13 -17.16 6.92
CA LEU A 170 14.45 -15.90 7.19
C LEU A 170 13.50 -15.60 6.04
N VAL A 171 12.24 -15.38 6.35
CA VAL A 171 11.22 -14.95 5.40
C VAL A 171 10.93 -13.48 5.64
N CYS A 172 10.94 -12.68 4.59
CA CYS A 172 10.57 -11.27 4.62
C CYS A 172 9.46 -11.01 3.59
N LEU A 173 8.39 -10.33 4.03
CA LEU A 173 7.30 -9.86 3.18
C LEU A 173 7.48 -8.37 2.87
N MET A 174 7.11 -7.96 1.66
CA MET A 174 7.16 -6.57 1.20
C MET A 174 6.06 -6.27 0.17
N GLY A 175 5.76 -4.99 -0.07
CA GLY A 175 4.68 -4.57 -0.97
C GLY A 175 3.34 -5.21 -0.62
N ASP A 176 2.56 -5.57 -1.64
CA ASP A 176 1.22 -6.17 -1.51
C ASP A 176 1.20 -7.48 -0.70
N ALA A 177 2.34 -8.18 -0.59
CA ALA A 177 2.42 -9.36 0.27
C ALA A 177 2.48 -9.03 1.77
N ALA A 178 2.89 -7.81 2.13
CA ALA A 178 2.98 -7.32 3.50
C ALA A 178 1.82 -6.40 3.88
N MET A 179 1.38 -5.55 2.96
CA MET A 179 0.23 -4.68 3.16
C MET A 179 -0.43 -4.47 1.82
N ASP A 180 -1.73 -4.70 1.75
CA ASP A 180 -2.50 -4.30 0.58
C ASP A 180 -2.57 -2.79 0.61
N VAL A 181 -1.71 -2.19 -0.21
CA VAL A 181 -1.59 -0.75 -0.22
C VAL A 181 -2.81 -0.21 -0.94
N HIS A 182 -3.41 0.82 -0.34
CA HIS A 182 -4.51 1.53 -0.95
C HIS A 182 -4.28 1.80 -2.42
N PHE A 183 -5.28 1.43 -3.22
CA PHE A 183 -5.34 1.81 -4.61
C PHE A 183 -5.20 3.35 -4.74
N TRP A 184 -5.68 4.11 -3.75
CA TRP A 184 -5.59 5.58 -3.64
C TRP A 184 -4.27 6.05 -3.01
N SER A 185 -3.43 6.93 -3.58
CA SER A 185 -3.42 7.70 -4.83
C SER A 185 -2.37 7.13 -5.83
N GLY A 186 -2.50 5.83 -6.18
CA GLY A 186 -1.50 5.16 -7.02
C GLY A 186 -0.19 4.94 -6.26
N ARG A 187 -0.28 4.83 -4.93
CA ARG A 187 0.89 4.78 -4.04
C ARG A 187 1.35 3.36 -3.74
N GLY A 188 0.64 2.33 -4.20
CA GLY A 188 1.05 0.93 -4.02
C GLY A 188 2.49 0.69 -4.46
N MET A 189 2.84 1.17 -5.66
CA MET A 189 4.23 1.10 -6.14
C MET A 189 5.20 1.89 -5.24
N ASN A 190 4.83 3.11 -4.80
CA ASN A 190 5.68 3.91 -3.93
C ASN A 190 5.93 3.22 -2.58
N THR A 191 4.91 2.62 -1.99
CA THR A 191 4.99 1.86 -0.73
C THR A 191 5.79 0.58 -0.92
N GLY A 192 5.53 -0.16 -2.00
CA GLY A 192 6.31 -1.33 -2.40
C GLY A 192 7.80 -1.00 -2.55
N MET A 193 8.14 0.06 -3.29
CA MET A 193 9.53 0.50 -3.47
C MET A 193 10.18 0.94 -2.15
N LYS A 194 9.47 1.69 -1.31
CA LYS A 194 9.93 2.05 0.04
C LYS A 194 10.26 0.81 0.87
N SER A 195 9.38 -0.20 0.86
CA SER A 195 9.59 -1.47 1.56
C SER A 195 10.78 -2.25 0.99
N ALA A 196 10.92 -2.32 -0.33
CA ALA A 196 12.05 -3.00 -0.99
C ALA A 196 13.39 -2.34 -0.65
N ILE A 197 13.47 -1.00 -0.69
CA ILE A 197 14.68 -0.25 -0.34
C ILE A 197 15.04 -0.46 1.14
N ALA A 198 14.04 -0.44 2.04
CA ALA A 198 14.25 -0.69 3.46
C ALA A 198 14.75 -2.11 3.72
N LEU A 199 14.17 -3.11 3.06
CA LEU A 199 14.60 -4.51 3.15
C LEU A 199 16.03 -4.68 2.64
N ALA A 200 16.34 -4.14 1.46
CA ALA A 200 17.68 -4.19 0.87
C ALA A 200 18.74 -3.58 1.78
N ARG A 201 18.44 -2.44 2.42
CA ARG A 201 19.35 -1.81 3.40
C ARG A 201 19.63 -2.71 4.60
N ASN A 202 18.63 -3.43 5.10
CA ASN A 202 18.81 -4.37 6.22
C ASN A 202 19.59 -5.61 5.81
N ILE A 203 19.33 -6.16 4.62
CA ILE A 203 20.13 -7.27 4.06
C ILE A 203 21.60 -6.84 3.94
N VAL A 204 21.87 -5.71 3.30
CA VAL A 204 23.24 -5.19 3.13
C VAL A 204 23.91 -4.96 4.47
N ARG A 205 23.24 -4.28 5.42
CA ARG A 205 23.79 -4.09 6.78
C ARG A 205 24.07 -5.40 7.50
N SER A 206 23.21 -6.40 7.33
CA SER A 206 23.39 -7.71 7.96
C SER A 206 24.55 -8.50 7.36
N CYS A 207 24.74 -8.38 6.05
CA CYS A 207 25.85 -9.02 5.35
C CYS A 207 27.18 -8.28 5.60
N LEU A 208 27.17 -6.98 5.87
CA LEU A 208 28.39 -6.21 6.13
C LEU A 208 28.73 -6.23 7.63
N SER A 209 29.61 -7.13 8.04
CA SER A 209 30.26 -7.06 9.36
C SER A 209 31.54 -6.24 9.26
N LYS A 210 31.75 -5.30 10.19
CA LYS A 210 33.04 -4.62 10.31
C LYS A 210 33.93 -5.43 11.24
N SER A 211 35.08 -5.88 10.74
CA SER A 211 36.16 -6.37 11.59
C SER A 211 36.67 -5.25 12.51
N SER A 212 37.29 -5.62 13.62
CA SER A 212 38.08 -4.73 14.48
C SER A 212 39.18 -3.97 13.72
N SER A 213 39.61 -4.47 12.56
CA SER A 213 40.58 -3.84 11.64
C SER A 213 39.96 -2.84 10.66
N GLY A 214 38.63 -2.66 10.65
CA GLY A 214 37.93 -1.78 9.70
C GLY A 214 37.62 -2.41 8.34
N GLU A 215 38.07 -3.64 8.09
CA GLU A 215 37.73 -4.41 6.89
C GLU A 215 36.27 -4.87 6.90
N ILE A 216 35.65 -4.80 5.72
CA ILE A 216 34.29 -5.28 5.48
C ILE A 216 34.34 -6.78 5.23
N LEU A 217 33.80 -7.57 6.15
CA LEU A 217 33.56 -9.00 5.95
C LEU A 217 32.11 -9.24 5.54
N LEU A 218 31.94 -10.05 4.50
CA LEU A 218 30.63 -10.56 4.10
C LEU A 218 30.24 -11.71 5.04
N SER A 219 29.34 -11.43 5.99
CA SER A 219 28.68 -12.45 6.80
C SER A 219 27.67 -13.21 5.95
N THR A 220 27.78 -14.54 5.93
CA THR A 220 26.78 -15.44 5.32
C THR A 220 25.56 -15.67 6.22
N ARG A 221 25.57 -15.15 7.45
CA ARG A 221 24.46 -15.24 8.40
C ARG A 221 23.73 -13.91 8.50
N CYS A 222 22.41 -13.99 8.32
CA CYS A 222 21.47 -12.89 8.50
C CYS A 222 20.56 -13.18 9.70
N PRO A 223 20.99 -12.86 10.94
CA PRO A 223 20.17 -13.11 12.12
C PRO A 223 18.91 -12.23 12.09
N TYR A 224 17.79 -12.78 12.57
CA TYR A 224 16.52 -12.07 12.68
C TYR A 224 16.63 -10.69 13.34
N LEU A 225 17.50 -10.54 14.35
CA LEU A 225 17.71 -9.29 15.07
C LEU A 225 18.11 -8.12 14.15
N HIS A 226 18.78 -8.40 13.03
CA HIS A 226 19.16 -7.36 12.07
C HIS A 226 17.99 -6.82 11.25
N PHE A 227 16.82 -7.46 11.31
CA PHE A 227 15.63 -7.09 10.55
C PHE A 227 14.54 -6.43 11.41
N LEU A 228 14.80 -6.18 12.70
CA LEU A 228 13.88 -5.42 13.55
C LEU A 228 13.66 -3.99 13.05
N ASP A 229 14.70 -3.38 12.47
CA ASP A 229 14.59 -2.07 11.82
C ASP A 229 13.64 -2.11 10.61
N TYR A 230 13.60 -3.24 9.90
CA TYR A 230 12.67 -3.45 8.78
C TYR A 230 11.23 -3.65 9.27
N GLU A 231 11.02 -4.48 10.29
CA GLU A 231 9.71 -4.62 10.97
C GLU A 231 9.17 -3.26 11.44
N GLY A 232 9.99 -2.51 12.17
CA GLY A 232 9.65 -1.16 12.62
C GLY A 232 9.36 -0.21 11.47
N PHE A 233 10.11 -0.29 10.38
CA PHE A 233 9.84 0.50 9.18
C PHE A 233 8.49 0.16 8.55
N MET A 234 8.18 -1.13 8.39
CA MET A 234 6.93 -1.59 7.80
C MET A 234 5.73 -1.23 8.65
N ALA A 235 5.83 -1.31 9.98
CA ALA A 235 4.78 -0.86 10.88
C ALA A 235 4.47 0.64 10.73
N ARG A 236 5.50 1.49 10.61
CA ARG A 236 5.32 2.93 10.37
C ARG A 236 4.76 3.23 8.99
N LEU A 237 5.26 2.51 7.98
CA LEU A 237 4.79 2.66 6.62
C LEU A 237 3.31 2.29 6.52
N ARG A 238 2.90 1.19 7.16
CA ARG A 238 1.51 0.79 7.33
C ARG A 238 0.69 1.88 8.03
N ALA A 239 1.11 2.36 9.19
CA ALA A 239 0.36 3.40 9.90
C ALA A 239 0.17 4.66 9.05
N ARG A 240 1.22 5.08 8.34
CA ARG A 240 1.18 6.25 7.47
C ARG A 240 0.26 6.06 6.27
N GLU A 241 0.38 4.94 5.56
CA GLU A 241 -0.31 4.73 4.29
C GLU A 241 -1.72 4.13 4.49
N LEU A 242 -1.93 3.29 5.52
CA LEU A 242 -3.23 2.65 5.82
C LEU A 242 -4.11 3.35 6.88
N GLN A 243 -3.54 4.12 7.80
CA GLN A 243 -4.32 4.73 8.88
C GLN A 243 -4.38 6.26 8.73
N GLY A 244 -3.25 6.89 8.38
CA GLY A 244 -3.18 8.34 8.23
C GLY A 244 -3.64 8.90 6.87
N ARG A 245 -3.87 8.07 5.84
CA ARG A 245 -4.11 8.56 4.47
C ARG A 245 -5.29 7.94 3.76
N SER A 246 -5.70 6.76 4.19
CA SER A 246 -6.83 6.04 3.66
C SER A 246 -7.97 6.10 4.64
N LEU A 247 -8.00 5.34 5.74
CA LEU A 247 -9.19 5.30 6.59
C LEU A 247 -9.66 6.68 7.09
N ASP A 248 -8.73 7.55 7.52
CA ASP A 248 -9.10 8.76 8.28
C ASP A 248 -8.41 10.06 7.84
N VAL A 249 -8.63 10.51 6.60
CA VAL A 249 -8.33 11.92 6.26
C VAL A 249 -9.34 12.89 6.91
N LEU A 250 -10.47 12.38 7.45
CA LEU A 250 -11.53 13.21 8.03
C LEU A 250 -11.65 13.13 9.56
N ILE A 251 -10.96 12.20 10.26
CA ILE A 251 -11.23 11.95 11.70
C ILE A 251 -9.97 11.84 12.58
N VAL A 252 -8.80 11.42 12.08
CA VAL A 252 -7.64 11.16 12.94
C VAL A 252 -6.39 11.91 12.47
N PRO A 253 -5.76 12.74 13.32
CA PRO A 253 -4.49 13.36 12.98
C PRO A 253 -3.43 12.26 12.79
N ILE A 254 -2.77 12.28 11.62
CA ILE A 254 -1.76 11.32 11.15
C ILE A 254 -0.74 10.97 12.23
N ASP A 255 -0.41 11.93 13.07
CA ASP A 255 0.59 11.80 14.13
C ASP A 255 0.20 10.79 15.21
N ASP A 256 -1.08 10.66 15.57
CA ASP A 256 -1.53 9.75 16.64
C ASP A 256 -1.43 8.27 16.22
N CYS A 257 -1.77 7.95 14.97
CA CYS A 257 -1.63 6.59 14.43
C CYS A 257 -0.17 6.18 14.30
N VAL A 258 0.68 7.11 13.85
CA VAL A 258 2.13 6.89 13.77
C VAL A 258 2.69 6.63 15.17
N ILE A 259 2.32 7.44 16.17
CA ILE A 259 2.74 7.29 17.56
C ILE A 259 2.30 5.93 18.13
N LYS A 260 1.03 5.52 17.93
CA LYS A 260 0.53 4.21 18.39
C LYS A 260 1.23 3.04 17.72
N ALA A 261 1.49 3.10 16.41
CA ALA A 261 2.24 2.07 15.70
C ALA A 261 3.69 2.00 16.17
N TYR A 262 4.31 3.15 16.45
CA TYR A 262 5.60 3.21 17.14
C TYR A 262 5.53 2.45 18.46
N PHE A 263 4.55 2.72 19.33
CA PHE A 263 4.45 2.05 20.62
C PHE A 263 4.17 0.54 20.49
N HIS A 264 3.28 0.11 19.58
CA HIS A 264 2.91 -1.30 19.46
C HIS A 264 4.06 -2.19 18.97
N THR A 265 4.83 -1.75 17.97
CA THR A 265 6.00 -2.49 17.46
C THR A 265 7.16 -2.49 18.47
N TYR A 266 7.19 -1.50 19.36
CA TYR A 266 8.24 -1.32 20.36
C TYR A 266 7.92 -1.99 21.70
N LEU A 267 6.64 -2.21 22.01
CA LEU A 267 6.20 -2.92 23.22
C LEU A 267 6.23 -4.45 23.05
N THR A 268 6.15 -4.95 21.81
CA THR A 268 6.26 -6.40 21.54
C THR A 268 7.69 -6.92 21.56
N GLN A 269 8.70 -6.06 21.51
CA GLN A 269 10.10 -6.45 21.71
C GLN A 269 10.82 -5.43 22.58
N ALA A 270 11.14 -5.86 23.80
CA ALA A 270 11.80 -5.10 24.84
C ALA A 270 12.92 -4.16 24.34
N HIS A 271 12.94 -2.91 24.82
CA HIS A 271 14.15 -2.21 25.33
C HIS A 271 13.85 -0.75 25.72
N GLY A 272 13.48 -0.52 26.98
CA GLY A 272 13.23 0.83 27.53
C GLY A 272 14.44 1.78 27.56
N GLY A 273 15.67 1.26 27.43
CA GLY A 273 16.90 2.07 27.43
C GLY A 273 17.17 2.81 26.12
N TYR A 274 16.83 2.21 24.98
CA TYR A 274 17.05 2.81 23.65
C TYR A 274 16.02 3.93 23.37
N VAL A 275 14.78 3.77 23.83
CA VAL A 275 13.72 4.79 23.76
C VAL A 275 14.15 6.07 24.45
N ARG A 276 14.69 5.95 25.67
CA ARG A 276 15.09 7.10 26.49
C ARG A 276 16.17 7.92 25.77
N LYS A 277 17.15 7.26 25.17
CA LYS A 277 18.21 7.90 24.37
C LYS A 277 17.69 8.53 23.07
N LEU A 278 16.74 7.89 22.38
CA LEU A 278 16.18 8.43 21.14
C LEU A 278 15.26 9.63 21.40
N ILE A 279 14.45 9.58 22.46
CA ILE A 279 13.62 10.71 22.90
C ILE A 279 14.51 11.91 23.28
N GLU A 280 15.59 11.69 24.02
CA GLU A 280 16.55 12.76 24.33
C GLU A 280 17.18 13.35 23.06
N LYS A 281 17.52 12.52 22.08
CA LYS A 281 18.10 12.98 20.81
C LYS A 281 17.11 13.78 19.98
N LEU A 282 15.84 13.36 19.92
CA LEU A 282 14.78 14.08 19.22
C LEU A 282 14.44 15.40 19.90
N LYS A 283 14.37 15.43 21.24
CA LYS A 283 14.22 16.66 22.02
C LYS A 283 15.34 17.66 21.74
N ARG A 284 16.60 17.22 21.80
CA ARG A 284 17.76 18.08 21.46
C ARG A 284 17.69 18.62 20.04
N THR A 285 17.20 17.83 19.08
CA THR A 285 17.09 18.26 17.68
C THR A 285 15.98 19.30 17.51
N ARG A 286 14.82 19.08 18.14
CA ARG A 286 13.72 20.06 18.18
C ARG A 286 14.16 21.37 18.84
N ASP A 287 14.76 21.29 20.01
CA ASP A 287 15.19 22.48 20.78
C ASP A 287 16.31 23.26 20.06
N ALA A 288 17.08 22.59 19.18
CA ALA A 288 18.06 23.25 18.32
C ALA A 288 17.38 23.94 17.12
N LEU A 289 16.33 23.35 16.56
CA LEU A 289 15.55 23.93 15.45
C LEU A 289 14.73 25.15 15.91
N GLU A 290 14.20 25.12 17.13
CA GLU A 290 13.47 26.26 17.73
C GLU A 290 14.38 27.45 18.09
N LYS A 291 15.70 27.26 18.11
CA LYS A 291 16.70 28.31 18.38
C LYS A 291 17.35 28.87 17.13
N LEU A 292 17.00 28.36 15.95
CA LEU A 292 17.40 28.97 14.69
C LEU A 292 16.47 30.18 14.44
N PRO A 293 17.02 31.34 14.04
CA PRO A 293 16.25 32.56 13.81
C PRO A 293 15.25 32.44 12.66
#